data_AF-A0A915ELK1-F1
#
_entry.id   AF-A0A915ELK1-F1
#
_cell.length_a   1.000
_cell.length_b   1.000
_cell.length_c   1.000
_cell.angle_alpha   90.00
_cell.angle_beta   90.00
_cell.angle_gamma   90.00
#
_symmetry.space_group_name_H-M   'P 1'
#
loop_
_entity.id
_entity.type
_entity.pdbx_description
1 polymer ?
#
loop_
_entity_poly.entity_id
_entity_poly.type
_entity_poly.pdbx_seq_one_letter_code
_entity_poly.pdbx_strand_id
1 'polypeptide(L)'
;MYWQLNDVWAAPSWSSIDYNLNWKMLHYFAKRFFAPLIVSMYVDQHEDLQLFIVSDLWSSLPNLTLSLQVYVFGSGFQPIYTSNQSLPQIPALSSTQIQLDTGAIKTLKQSSEDFIIRAIVDHEDTFAAILLPDKLYSRNKFGQVKVVGFKMLSASTYLVDLKADNIVPVVWLDLTPRVKNQAVLFHFDDNAFAMVEEQGGAVLQVFDNPKEVQITVEDVIVKVL
;
A
#
# COMPACT_ATOMS: atom_id res chain seq x y z
N MET A 1 12.43 -11.87 11.08
CA MET A 1 11.92 -11.04 12.21
C MET A 1 12.52 -9.65 12.09
N TYR A 2 11.73 -8.60 12.23
CA TYR A 2 12.24 -7.22 12.30
C TYR A 2 12.35 -6.78 13.77
N TRP A 3 13.28 -5.87 14.04
CA TRP A 3 13.42 -5.22 15.35
C TRP A 3 12.82 -3.82 15.27
N GLN A 4 11.79 -3.44 16.02
CA GLN A 4 11.04 -4.18 17.07
C GLN A 4 9.53 -4.10 16.82
N LEU A 5 8.72 -4.90 17.53
CA LEU A 5 7.26 -4.89 17.35
C LEU A 5 6.61 -3.64 17.97
N ASN A 6 6.77 -3.46 19.28
CA ASN A 6 6.03 -2.47 20.07
C ASN A 6 6.95 -1.55 20.89
N ASP A 7 6.35 -0.51 21.47
CA ASP A 7 7.00 0.37 22.45
C ASP A 7 6.56 0.09 23.89
N VAL A 8 7.44 0.40 24.84
CA VAL A 8 7.16 0.36 26.28
C VAL A 8 6.92 1.74 26.90
N TRP A 9 7.24 2.82 26.17
CA TRP A 9 6.94 4.21 26.51
C TRP A 9 6.89 5.08 25.25
N ALA A 10 6.47 6.34 25.38
CA ALA A 10 6.49 7.29 24.27
C ALA A 10 7.92 7.79 23.97
N ALA A 11 8.56 7.24 22.93
CA ALA A 11 9.84 7.71 22.42
C ALA A 11 10.03 7.32 20.93
N PRO A 12 10.96 7.96 20.21
CA PRO A 12 11.45 7.44 18.94
C PRO A 12 12.08 6.07 19.13
N SER A 13 11.68 5.10 18.31
CA SER A 13 12.13 3.71 18.37
C SER A 13 11.97 3.03 17.02
N TRP A 14 12.41 1.77 16.92
CA TRP A 14 12.19 0.91 15.74
C TRP A 14 10.85 0.16 15.77
N SER A 15 9.92 0.52 16.65
CA SER A 15 8.64 -0.18 16.73
C SER A 15 7.78 0.07 15.50
N SER A 16 6.94 -0.90 15.15
CA SER A 16 5.85 -0.71 14.19
C SER A 16 4.52 -0.34 14.87
N ILE A 17 4.39 -0.65 16.17
CA ILE A 17 3.25 -0.28 17.03
C ILE A 17 3.76 0.64 18.14
N ASP A 18 3.14 1.81 18.28
CA ASP A 18 3.54 2.77 19.33
C ASP A 18 3.01 2.38 20.73
N TYR A 19 3.41 3.15 21.75
CA TYR A 19 3.04 2.89 23.15
C TYR A 19 1.52 2.94 23.40
N ASN A 20 0.79 3.72 22.61
CA ASN A 20 -0.67 3.84 22.69
C ASN A 20 -1.37 2.81 21.78
N LEU A 21 -0.64 1.79 21.31
CA LEU A 21 -1.11 0.73 20.42
C LEU A 21 -1.50 1.20 19.01
N ASN A 22 -1.11 2.42 18.60
CA ASN A 22 -1.35 2.86 17.23
C ASN A 22 -0.40 2.14 16.26
N TRP A 23 -0.94 1.69 15.14
CA TRP A 23 -0.11 1.20 14.04
C TRP A 23 0.61 2.36 13.37
N LYS A 24 1.94 2.29 13.30
CA LYS A 24 2.76 3.15 12.44
C LYS A 24 2.70 2.62 11.00
N MET A 25 3.13 3.43 10.04
CA MET A 25 3.20 3.04 8.61
C MET A 25 3.87 1.67 8.42
N LEU A 26 4.96 1.41 9.16
CA LEU A 26 5.69 0.14 9.10
C LEU A 26 4.80 -1.08 9.36
N HIS A 27 3.80 -0.99 10.24
CA HIS A 27 2.92 -2.13 10.53
C HIS A 27 1.99 -2.46 9.36
N TYR A 28 1.52 -1.44 8.64
CA TYR A 28 0.76 -1.63 7.41
C TYR A 28 1.63 -2.20 6.29
N PHE A 29 2.88 -1.75 6.15
CA PHE A 29 3.83 -2.40 5.24
C PHE A 29 4.10 -3.85 5.64
N ALA A 30 4.25 -4.14 6.94
CA ALA A 30 4.47 -5.51 7.43
C ALA A 30 3.31 -6.45 7.11
N LYS A 31 2.07 -5.97 7.23
CA LYS A 31 0.89 -6.71 6.76
C LYS A 31 1.00 -7.09 5.28
N ARG A 32 1.52 -6.20 4.43
CA ARG A 32 1.66 -6.44 2.98
C ARG A 32 2.84 -7.35 2.64
N PHE A 33 4.03 -7.08 3.19
CA PHE A 33 5.24 -7.85 2.87
C PHE A 33 5.33 -9.21 3.56
N PHE A 34 4.42 -9.51 4.50
CA PHE A 34 4.21 -10.85 5.07
C PHE A 34 2.88 -11.49 4.65
N ALA A 35 2.24 -11.00 3.57
CA ALA A 35 1.08 -11.69 3.02
C ALA A 35 1.48 -13.09 2.50
N PRO A 36 0.58 -14.09 2.50
CA PRO A 36 0.90 -15.46 2.08
C PRO A 36 1.40 -15.56 0.64
N LEU A 37 0.99 -14.63 -0.22
CA LEU A 37 1.48 -14.48 -1.59
C LEU A 37 1.89 -13.02 -1.80
N ILE A 38 3.15 -12.78 -2.17
CA ILE A 38 3.64 -11.42 -2.47
C ILE A 38 4.32 -11.35 -3.83
N VAL A 39 4.21 -10.18 -4.44
CA VAL A 39 5.11 -9.76 -5.52
C VAL A 39 6.21 -8.89 -4.90
N SER A 40 7.46 -9.26 -5.11
CA SER A 40 8.63 -8.49 -4.69
C SER A 40 9.31 -7.92 -5.93
N MET A 41 9.55 -6.61 -5.94
CA MET A 41 10.21 -5.91 -7.03
C MET A 41 11.38 -5.09 -6.52
N TYR A 42 12.48 -5.10 -7.27
CA TYR A 42 13.61 -4.20 -7.05
C TYR A 42 14.32 -3.93 -8.37
N VAL A 43 15.12 -2.86 -8.41
CA VAL A 43 16.04 -2.60 -9.52
C VAL A 43 17.43 -3.06 -9.10
N ASP A 44 18.05 -3.89 -9.92
CA ASP A 44 19.41 -4.36 -9.66
C ASP A 44 20.47 -3.33 -10.07
N GLN A 45 21.74 -3.69 -9.82
CA GLN A 45 22.91 -2.89 -10.18
C GLN A 45 23.11 -2.66 -11.69
N HIS A 46 22.39 -3.39 -12.54
CA HIS A 46 22.40 -3.24 -14.00
C HIS A 46 21.20 -2.42 -14.51
N GLU A 47 20.46 -1.79 -13.60
CA GLU A 47 19.23 -1.04 -13.85
C GLU A 47 18.07 -1.91 -14.38
N ASP A 48 18.14 -3.22 -14.19
CA ASP A 48 17.11 -4.16 -14.62
C ASP A 48 16.05 -4.33 -13.52
N LEU A 49 14.78 -4.30 -13.92
CA LEU A 49 13.68 -4.59 -13.01
C LEU A 49 13.65 -6.10 -12.75
N GLN A 50 13.86 -6.47 -11.50
CA GLN A 50 13.75 -7.83 -11.00
C GLN A 50 12.41 -8.01 -10.31
N LEU A 51 11.72 -9.11 -10.60
CA LEU A 51 10.43 -9.45 -10.01
C LEU A 51 10.40 -10.91 -9.56
N PHE A 52 10.00 -11.10 -8.31
CA PHE A 52 9.83 -12.40 -7.69
C PHE A 52 8.39 -12.54 -7.20
N ILE A 53 7.82 -13.72 -7.38
CA ILE A 53 6.59 -14.13 -6.69
C ILE A 53 7.00 -15.07 -5.57
N VAL A 54 6.66 -14.69 -4.33
CA VAL A 54 6.93 -15.48 -3.14
C VAL A 54 5.61 -16.02 -2.62
N SER A 55 5.54 -17.34 -2.44
CA SER A 55 4.36 -18.05 -1.97
C SER A 55 4.72 -18.87 -0.74
N ASP A 56 4.08 -18.54 0.39
CA ASP A 56 4.12 -19.33 1.63
C ASP A 56 2.93 -20.32 1.71
N LEU A 57 2.15 -20.44 0.64
CA LEU A 57 1.02 -21.37 0.57
C LEU A 57 1.50 -22.81 0.39
N TRP A 58 0.75 -23.74 0.99
CA TRP A 58 1.03 -25.18 0.96
C TRP A 58 0.74 -25.85 -0.38
N SER A 59 -0.05 -25.20 -1.23
CA SER A 59 -0.48 -25.70 -2.54
C SER A 59 0.07 -24.82 -3.64
N SER A 60 0.47 -25.42 -4.77
CA SER A 60 0.87 -24.63 -5.94
C SER A 60 -0.35 -23.91 -6.51
N LEU A 61 -0.14 -22.68 -6.98
CA LEU A 61 -1.19 -21.87 -7.61
C LEU A 61 -1.09 -21.98 -9.14
N PRO A 62 -2.07 -22.60 -9.82
CA PRO A 62 -2.08 -22.66 -11.27
C PRO A 62 -2.75 -21.42 -11.90
N ASN A 63 -2.37 -21.11 -13.14
CA ASN A 63 -3.07 -20.17 -14.02
C ASN A 63 -3.26 -18.76 -13.43
N LEU A 64 -2.23 -18.21 -12.81
CA LEU A 64 -2.26 -16.81 -12.37
C LEU A 64 -1.92 -15.88 -13.54
N THR A 65 -2.29 -14.61 -13.40
CA THR A 65 -1.98 -13.52 -14.31
C THR A 65 -1.23 -12.44 -13.53
N LEU A 66 0.00 -12.16 -13.95
CA LEU A 66 0.77 -11.00 -13.50
C LEU A 66 0.44 -9.81 -14.40
N SER A 67 -0.08 -8.73 -13.83
CA SER A 67 -0.23 -7.43 -14.49
C SER A 67 0.84 -6.47 -13.99
N LEU A 68 1.69 -5.99 -14.90
CA LEU A 68 2.70 -4.98 -14.64
C LEU A 68 2.29 -3.68 -15.30
N GLN A 69 2.18 -2.62 -14.51
CA GLN A 69 1.70 -1.30 -14.94
C GLN A 69 2.73 -0.24 -14.58
N VAL A 70 3.01 0.67 -15.51
CA VAL A 70 3.90 1.82 -15.28
C VAL A 70 3.10 3.10 -15.41
N TYR A 71 3.23 3.95 -14.41
CA TYR A 71 2.57 5.24 -14.32
C TYR A 71 3.60 6.37 -14.29
N VAL A 72 3.21 7.51 -14.85
CA VAL A 72 3.97 8.76 -14.78
C VAL A 72 3.19 9.75 -13.92
N PHE A 73 3.86 10.33 -12.92
CA PHE A 73 3.23 11.35 -12.12
C PHE A 73 2.88 12.58 -12.96
N GLY A 74 1.62 13.00 -12.92
CA GLY A 74 1.11 14.14 -13.68
C GLY A 74 0.30 13.75 -14.92
N SER A 75 0.40 12.50 -15.37
CA SER A 75 -0.35 11.99 -16.53
C SER A 75 -1.74 11.44 -16.18
N GLY A 76 -2.20 11.67 -14.95
CA GLY A 76 -3.46 11.13 -14.43
C GLY A 76 -3.34 9.66 -14.03
N PHE A 77 -4.47 8.96 -14.00
CA PHE A 77 -4.58 7.57 -13.49
C PHE A 77 -4.46 6.49 -14.57
N GLN A 78 -4.02 6.85 -15.78
CA GLN A 78 -3.85 5.89 -16.87
C GLN A 78 -2.40 5.43 -16.93
N PRO A 79 -2.12 4.11 -16.90
CA PRO A 79 -0.77 3.61 -17.06
C PRO A 79 -0.27 3.91 -18.48
N ILE A 80 0.98 4.35 -18.59
CA ILE A 80 1.65 4.57 -19.88
C ILE A 80 2.13 3.26 -20.51
N TYR A 81 2.23 2.21 -19.71
CA TYR A 81 2.59 0.86 -20.13
C TYR A 81 1.87 -0.16 -19.25
N THR A 82 1.32 -1.19 -19.88
CA THR A 82 0.72 -2.34 -19.22
C THR A 82 1.18 -3.60 -19.92
N SER A 83 1.64 -4.59 -19.15
CA SER A 83 1.95 -5.93 -19.62
C SER A 83 1.23 -6.95 -18.76
N ASN A 84 0.62 -7.94 -19.41
CA ASN A 84 -0.03 -9.05 -18.73
C ASN A 84 0.69 -10.34 -19.13
N GLN A 85 1.13 -11.09 -18.13
CA GLN A 85 1.84 -12.35 -18.31
C GLN A 85 1.08 -13.46 -17.60
N SER A 86 0.74 -14.52 -18.35
CA SER A 86 0.18 -15.73 -17.75
C SER A 86 1.28 -16.53 -17.07
N LEU A 87 1.01 -16.96 -15.86
CA LEU A 87 1.87 -17.75 -14.99
C LEU A 87 1.24 -19.14 -14.85
N PRO A 88 1.74 -20.15 -15.59
CA PRO A 88 1.12 -21.46 -15.62
C PRO A 88 1.03 -22.10 -14.23
N GLN A 89 2.08 -21.90 -13.42
CA GLN A 89 2.14 -22.43 -12.06
C GLN A 89 3.14 -21.63 -11.23
N ILE A 90 2.73 -21.28 -10.01
CA ILE A 90 3.61 -20.83 -8.93
C ILE A 90 3.73 -21.97 -7.91
N PRO A 91 4.94 -22.52 -7.68
CA PRO A 91 5.13 -23.60 -6.72
C PRO A 91 4.77 -23.18 -5.28
N ALA A 92 4.31 -24.14 -4.49
CA ALA A 92 4.13 -23.98 -3.04
C ALA A 92 5.47 -23.67 -2.35
N LEU A 93 5.44 -22.89 -1.26
CA LEU A 93 6.60 -22.64 -0.39
C LEU A 93 7.85 -22.20 -1.18
N SER A 94 7.69 -21.26 -2.10
CA SER A 94 8.73 -20.92 -3.08
C SER A 94 8.94 -19.42 -3.24
N SER A 95 10.13 -19.07 -3.74
CA SER A 95 10.43 -17.76 -4.30
C SER A 95 10.81 -17.96 -5.76
N THR A 96 9.92 -17.58 -6.67
CA THR A 96 10.07 -17.80 -8.12
C THR A 96 10.36 -16.48 -8.80
N GLN A 97 11.52 -16.37 -9.44
CA GLN A 97 11.84 -15.22 -10.29
C GLN A 97 11.01 -15.28 -11.57
N ILE A 98 10.37 -14.17 -11.94
CA ILE A 98 9.61 -14.06 -13.17
C ILE A 98 10.43 -13.30 -14.20
N GLN A 99 10.63 -13.92 -15.36
CA GLN A 99 11.28 -13.26 -16.48
C GLN A 99 10.34 -12.21 -17.07
N LEU A 100 10.74 -10.94 -17.00
CA LEU A 100 10.00 -9.82 -17.57
C LEU A 100 10.54 -9.46 -18.96
N ASP A 101 9.64 -9.09 -19.87
CA ASP A 101 10.03 -8.39 -21.10
C ASP A 101 10.33 -6.92 -20.77
N THR A 102 11.59 -6.64 -20.42
CA THR A 102 12.02 -5.34 -19.91
C THR A 102 12.35 -4.33 -21.02
N GLY A 103 12.20 -4.67 -22.30
CA GLY A 103 12.58 -3.78 -23.42
C GLY A 103 11.91 -2.40 -23.36
N ALA A 104 10.61 -2.37 -23.04
CA ALA A 104 9.86 -1.12 -22.87
C ALA A 104 10.27 -0.38 -21.57
N ILE A 105 10.52 -1.10 -20.48
CA ILE A 105 10.85 -0.54 -19.16
C ILE A 105 12.24 0.13 -19.18
N LYS A 106 13.21 -0.47 -19.87
CA LYS A 106 14.55 0.12 -20.06
C LYS A 106 14.50 1.46 -20.78
N THR A 107 13.60 1.58 -21.76
CA THR A 107 13.41 2.82 -22.53
C THR A 107 12.78 3.92 -21.67
N LEU A 108 11.86 3.56 -20.77
CA LEU A 108 11.20 4.51 -19.85
C LEU A 108 12.20 5.09 -18.85
N LYS A 109 13.08 4.25 -18.26
CA LYS A 109 14.09 4.67 -17.26
C LYS A 109 15.15 5.67 -17.76
N GLN A 110 15.36 5.79 -19.08
CA GLN A 110 16.29 6.77 -19.65
C GLN A 110 15.75 8.20 -19.65
N SER A 111 14.45 8.37 -19.44
CA SER A 111 13.86 9.69 -19.22
C SER A 111 13.95 10.06 -17.74
N SER A 112 14.21 11.33 -17.45
CA SER A 112 14.22 11.90 -16.09
C SER A 112 12.83 11.94 -15.42
N GLU A 113 11.88 11.13 -15.92
CA GLU A 113 10.51 11.07 -15.45
C GLU A 113 10.43 10.10 -14.26
N ASP A 114 9.80 10.55 -13.18
CA ASP A 114 9.58 9.75 -11.98
C ASP A 114 8.44 8.75 -12.24
N PHE A 115 8.76 7.48 -12.45
CA PHE A 115 7.75 6.43 -12.69
C PHE A 115 7.33 5.76 -11.38
N ILE A 116 6.06 5.36 -11.30
CA ILE A 116 5.61 4.33 -10.36
C ILE A 116 5.39 3.04 -11.14
N ILE A 117 5.95 1.94 -10.64
CA ILE A 117 5.67 0.61 -11.18
C ILE A 117 4.77 -0.12 -10.21
N ARG A 118 3.63 -0.60 -10.70
CA ARG A 118 2.68 -1.44 -9.96
C ARG A 118 2.68 -2.84 -10.56
N ALA A 119 2.81 -3.85 -9.71
CA ALA A 119 2.61 -5.24 -10.09
C ALA A 119 1.45 -5.84 -9.29
N ILE A 120 0.59 -6.57 -9.98
CA ILE A 120 -0.61 -7.20 -9.42
C ILE A 120 -0.62 -8.66 -9.88
N VAL A 121 -0.89 -9.57 -8.97
CA VAL A 121 -1.26 -10.94 -9.30
C VAL A 121 -2.74 -11.12 -8.98
N ASP A 122 -3.48 -11.79 -9.85
CA ASP A 122 -4.93 -12.04 -9.75
C ASP A 122 -5.29 -13.10 -8.68
N HIS A 123 -4.93 -12.83 -7.43
CA HIS A 123 -5.18 -13.71 -6.29
C HIS A 123 -5.66 -12.91 -5.07
N GLU A 124 -6.47 -13.51 -4.20
CA GLU A 124 -7.03 -12.82 -3.03
C GLU A 124 -6.03 -12.62 -1.89
N ASP A 125 -5.08 -13.55 -1.72
CA ASP A 125 -4.06 -13.51 -0.65
C ASP A 125 -2.87 -12.57 -0.95
N THR A 126 -2.99 -11.66 -1.92
CA THR A 126 -1.90 -10.76 -2.29
C THR A 126 -2.29 -9.28 -2.27
N PHE A 127 -1.27 -8.44 -2.19
CA PHE A 127 -1.39 -6.99 -2.33
C PHE A 127 -0.70 -6.54 -3.61
N ALA A 128 -1.15 -5.42 -4.17
CA ALA A 128 -0.41 -4.78 -5.25
C ALA A 128 0.97 -4.35 -4.73
N ALA A 129 2.02 -4.77 -5.43
CA ALA A 129 3.39 -4.33 -5.15
C ALA A 129 3.64 -3.02 -5.88
N ILE A 130 4.14 -2.02 -5.14
CA ILE A 130 4.45 -0.70 -5.67
C ILE A 130 5.94 -0.45 -5.54
N LEU A 131 6.60 -0.17 -6.66
CA LEU A 131 7.97 0.30 -6.69
C LEU A 131 7.96 1.80 -7.00
N LEU A 132 8.44 2.57 -6.03
CA LEU A 132 8.58 4.02 -6.10
C LEU A 132 9.97 4.38 -6.66
N PRO A 133 10.11 5.58 -7.28
CA PRO A 133 11.39 6.02 -7.82
C PRO A 133 12.34 6.47 -6.68
N ASP A 134 13.64 6.26 -6.88
CA ASP A 134 14.67 6.58 -5.88
C ASP A 134 14.66 8.06 -5.44
N LYS A 135 14.29 8.96 -6.36
CA LYS A 135 14.26 10.41 -6.14
C LYS A 135 12.86 10.95 -5.89
N LEU A 136 11.97 10.17 -5.27
CA LEU A 136 10.61 10.61 -4.92
C LEU A 136 10.60 11.97 -4.20
N TYR A 137 11.52 12.19 -3.26
CA TYR A 137 11.62 13.43 -2.48
C TYR A 137 12.10 14.66 -3.25
N SER A 138 12.58 14.48 -4.49
CA SER A 138 12.94 15.61 -5.36
C SER A 138 11.72 16.27 -6.01
N ARG A 139 10.55 15.62 -5.95
CA ARG A 139 9.26 16.19 -6.33
C ARG A 139 8.59 16.90 -5.16
N ASN A 140 8.02 18.06 -5.48
CA ASN A 140 7.37 18.92 -4.49
C ASN A 140 5.84 18.98 -4.67
N LYS A 141 5.28 18.23 -5.63
CA LYS A 141 3.84 18.24 -5.95
C LYS A 141 3.36 16.83 -6.31
N PHE A 142 2.57 16.25 -5.42
CA PHE A 142 1.79 15.03 -5.63
C PHE A 142 0.29 15.38 -5.73
N GLY A 143 -0.53 14.39 -6.08
CA GLY A 143 -1.99 14.54 -5.98
C GLY A 143 -2.44 14.80 -4.54
N GLN A 144 -3.64 15.34 -4.42
CA GLN A 144 -4.36 15.48 -3.16
C GLN A 144 -5.43 14.40 -3.04
N VAL A 145 -5.71 13.97 -1.81
CA VAL A 145 -6.77 13.02 -1.50
C VAL A 145 -7.77 13.67 -0.57
N LYS A 146 -9.07 13.42 -0.83
CA LYS A 146 -10.18 13.86 0.02
C LYS A 146 -11.05 12.68 0.39
N VAL A 147 -11.61 12.73 1.58
CA VAL A 147 -12.70 11.83 1.98
C VAL A 147 -13.98 12.29 1.28
N VAL A 148 -14.57 11.42 0.47
CA VAL A 148 -15.81 11.69 -0.28
C VAL A 148 -17.00 10.91 0.26
N GLY A 149 -16.75 9.87 1.06
CA GLY A 149 -17.77 9.06 1.69
C GLY A 149 -17.31 8.57 3.06
N PHE A 150 -18.25 8.52 4.00
CA PHE A 150 -18.05 7.94 5.32
C PHE A 150 -19.33 7.26 5.75
N LYS A 151 -19.31 5.93 5.85
CA LYS A 151 -20.51 5.13 6.10
C LYS A 151 -20.25 4.12 7.22
N MET A 152 -21.05 4.18 8.26
CA MET A 152 -21.06 3.15 9.30
C MET A 152 -21.57 1.82 8.72
N LEU A 153 -20.74 0.78 8.79
CA LEU A 153 -21.09 -0.58 8.36
C LEU A 153 -21.60 -1.42 9.54
N SER A 154 -21.06 -1.20 10.74
CA SER A 154 -21.49 -1.83 11.99
C SER A 154 -21.17 -0.92 13.19
N ALA A 155 -21.46 -1.37 14.41
CA ALA A 155 -21.13 -0.66 15.65
C ALA A 155 -19.63 -0.29 15.77
N SER A 156 -18.74 -1.06 15.13
CA SER A 156 -17.29 -0.92 15.25
C SER A 156 -16.58 -0.71 13.91
N THR A 157 -17.30 -0.62 12.79
CA THR A 157 -16.67 -0.51 11.46
C THR A 157 -17.28 0.58 10.60
N TYR A 158 -16.42 1.32 9.91
CA TYR A 158 -16.80 2.44 9.03
C TYR A 158 -16.08 2.32 7.70
N LEU A 159 -16.81 2.42 6.60
CA LEU A 159 -16.25 2.57 5.25
C LEU A 159 -15.84 4.03 5.05
N VAL A 160 -14.60 4.25 4.60
CA VAL A 160 -14.05 5.56 4.24
C VAL A 160 -13.75 5.54 2.74
N ASP A 161 -14.55 6.28 1.97
CA ASP A 161 -14.34 6.42 0.53
C ASP A 161 -13.43 7.62 0.27
N LEU A 162 -12.39 7.39 -0.54
CA LEU A 162 -11.37 8.37 -0.87
C LEU A 162 -11.41 8.70 -2.36
N LYS A 163 -11.18 9.97 -2.66
CA LYS A 163 -10.99 10.45 -4.03
C LYS A 163 -9.66 11.18 -4.15
N ALA A 164 -8.84 10.74 -5.08
CA ALA A 164 -7.60 11.41 -5.47
C ALA A 164 -7.81 12.26 -6.74
N ASP A 165 -7.11 13.38 -6.86
CA ASP A 165 -7.11 14.20 -8.09
C ASP A 165 -5.96 13.87 -9.05
N ASN A 166 -4.91 13.20 -8.55
CA ASN A 166 -3.77 12.69 -9.29
C ASN A 166 -3.14 11.54 -8.49
N ILE A 167 -2.09 10.93 -9.04
CA ILE A 167 -1.34 9.88 -8.36
C ILE A 167 -0.75 10.39 -7.05
N VAL A 168 -0.94 9.62 -5.98
CA VAL A 168 -0.40 9.90 -4.65
C VAL A 168 0.46 8.71 -4.20
N PRO A 169 1.77 8.91 -3.95
CA PRO A 169 2.68 7.82 -3.60
C PRO A 169 2.33 7.15 -2.28
N VAL A 170 1.95 7.96 -1.29
CA VAL A 170 1.64 7.50 0.05
C VAL A 170 0.47 8.30 0.63
N VAL A 171 -0.65 7.62 0.82
CA VAL A 171 -1.83 8.14 1.52
C VAL A 171 -1.80 7.64 2.96
N TRP A 172 -1.93 8.56 3.91
CA TRP A 172 -1.98 8.27 5.33
C TRP A 172 -3.29 8.77 5.95
N LEU A 173 -4.09 7.84 6.44
CA LEU A 173 -5.30 8.08 7.19
C LEU A 173 -5.01 8.09 8.69
N ASP A 174 -5.63 9.02 9.42
CA ASP A 174 -5.57 9.08 10.89
C ASP A 174 -6.89 9.65 11.42
N LEU A 175 -7.08 9.59 12.74
CA LEU A 175 -8.20 10.26 13.40
C LEU A 175 -7.76 11.55 14.10
N THR A 176 -8.68 12.49 14.26
CA THR A 176 -8.42 13.74 14.96
C THR A 176 -8.03 13.51 16.43
N PRO A 177 -7.28 14.46 17.05
CA PRO A 177 -7.04 14.44 18.49
C PRO A 177 -8.34 14.39 19.31
N ARG A 178 -9.48 14.88 18.78
CA ARG A 178 -10.79 14.79 19.42
C ARG A 178 -11.16 13.36 19.75
N VAL A 179 -10.91 12.43 18.83
CA VAL A 179 -11.19 11.00 19.00
C VAL A 179 -10.04 10.31 19.75
N LYS A 180 -8.78 10.57 19.35
CA LYS A 180 -7.60 9.90 19.92
C LYS A 180 -7.42 10.17 21.42
N ASN A 181 -7.72 11.38 21.88
CA ASN A 181 -7.59 11.75 23.30
C ASN A 181 -8.65 11.09 24.19
N GLN A 182 -9.60 10.34 23.63
CA GLN A 182 -10.65 9.64 24.36
C GLN A 182 -10.34 8.15 24.55
N ALA A 183 -9.09 7.71 24.30
CA ALA A 183 -8.64 6.33 24.38
C ALA A 183 -9.40 5.38 23.44
N VAL A 184 -9.79 5.88 22.27
CA VAL A 184 -10.35 5.04 21.20
C VAL A 184 -9.21 4.27 20.54
N LEU A 185 -9.30 2.93 20.55
CA LEU A 185 -8.37 2.06 19.85
C LEU A 185 -8.96 1.71 18.48
N PHE A 186 -8.19 2.00 17.43
CA PHE A 186 -8.62 1.77 16.06
C PHE A 186 -7.43 1.44 15.16
N HIS A 187 -7.73 0.84 14.02
CA HIS A 187 -6.83 0.84 12.87
C HIS A 187 -7.65 0.86 11.58
N PHE A 188 -7.00 1.17 10.46
CA PHE A 188 -7.59 0.95 9.15
C PHE A 188 -7.27 -0.48 8.69
N ASP A 189 -8.10 -1.06 7.84
CA ASP A 189 -7.79 -2.33 7.18
C ASP A 189 -6.56 -2.20 6.26
N ASP A 190 -6.38 -1.03 5.63
CA ASP A 190 -5.17 -0.65 4.93
C ASP A 190 -4.84 0.84 5.11
N ASN A 191 -3.55 1.18 5.11
CA ASN A 191 -3.05 2.55 5.28
C ASN A 191 -1.61 2.67 4.77
N ALA A 192 -1.09 3.87 4.53
CA ALA A 192 0.23 4.04 3.89
C ALA A 192 0.31 3.30 2.53
N PHE A 193 -0.75 3.42 1.72
CA PHE A 193 -0.82 2.87 0.36
C PHE A 193 -0.63 3.95 -0.69
N ALA A 194 -0.18 3.56 -1.88
CA ALA A 194 -0.21 4.42 -3.06
C ALA A 194 -1.63 4.44 -3.66
N MET A 195 -2.14 5.62 -4.01
CA MET A 195 -3.33 5.75 -4.84
C MET A 195 -2.90 6.04 -6.28
N VAL A 196 -2.95 5.00 -7.12
CA VAL A 196 -2.78 5.09 -8.58
C VAL A 196 -4.11 5.04 -9.34
N GLU A 197 -5.22 5.10 -8.61
CA GLU A 197 -6.60 5.11 -9.10
C GLU A 197 -7.33 6.32 -8.51
N GLU A 198 -8.31 6.87 -9.24
CA GLU A 198 -9.06 8.06 -8.81
C GLU A 198 -9.89 7.79 -7.54
N GLN A 199 -10.46 6.60 -7.45
CA GLN A 199 -11.28 6.15 -6.34
C GLN A 199 -10.52 5.10 -5.54
N GLY A 200 -10.66 5.16 -4.22
CA GLY A 200 -10.15 4.14 -3.32
C GLY A 200 -10.86 4.23 -1.99
N GLY A 201 -10.36 3.54 -0.98
CA GLY A 201 -10.94 3.60 0.34
C GLY A 201 -10.23 2.70 1.31
N ALA A 202 -10.66 2.79 2.56
CA ALA A 202 -10.25 1.91 3.63
C ALA A 202 -11.43 1.71 4.59
N VAL A 203 -11.43 0.61 5.32
CA VAL A 203 -12.34 0.34 6.42
C VAL A 203 -11.65 0.72 7.72
N LEU A 204 -12.19 1.71 8.41
CA LEU A 204 -11.85 2.02 9.80
C LEU A 204 -12.47 0.97 10.72
N GLN A 205 -11.65 0.31 11.51
CA GLN A 205 -12.04 -0.67 12.53
C GLN A 205 -11.75 -0.12 13.92
N VAL A 206 -12.76 -0.11 14.78
CA VAL A 206 -12.69 0.38 16.16
C VAL A 206 -12.77 -0.81 17.13
N PHE A 207 -11.70 -1.02 17.89
CA PHE A 207 -11.55 -2.16 18.80
C PHE A 207 -12.02 -1.83 20.21
N ASP A 208 -11.78 -0.60 20.64
CA ASP A 208 -12.20 -0.12 21.94
C ASP A 208 -12.66 1.34 21.82
N ASN A 209 -13.81 1.64 22.44
CA ASN A 209 -14.40 2.97 22.45
C ASN A 209 -15.09 3.18 23.81
N PRO A 210 -14.31 3.32 24.90
CA PRO A 210 -14.83 3.25 26.27
C PRO A 210 -15.76 4.40 26.65
N LYS A 211 -15.74 5.49 25.87
CA LYS A 211 -16.56 6.68 26.08
C LYS A 211 -17.65 6.86 25.03
N GLU A 212 -17.89 5.83 24.21
CA GLU A 212 -18.90 5.83 23.15
C GLU A 212 -18.82 7.07 22.24
N VAL A 213 -17.60 7.47 21.90
CA VAL A 213 -17.35 8.66 21.08
C VAL A 213 -17.93 8.41 19.69
N GLN A 214 -18.80 9.30 19.24
CA GLN A 214 -19.30 9.28 17.87
C GLN A 214 -18.18 9.75 16.92
N ILE A 215 -17.86 8.91 15.94
CA ILE A 215 -16.87 9.20 14.89
C ILE A 215 -17.62 9.65 13.65
N THR A 216 -17.21 10.78 13.09
CA THR A 216 -17.80 11.41 11.92
C THR A 216 -16.76 11.59 10.82
N VAL A 217 -17.19 11.97 9.62
CA VAL A 217 -16.27 12.25 8.50
C VAL A 217 -15.25 13.35 8.84
N GLU A 218 -15.62 14.33 9.68
CA GLU A 218 -14.74 15.42 10.11
C GLU A 218 -13.59 14.93 11.01
N ASP A 219 -13.71 13.73 11.56
CA ASP A 219 -12.66 13.12 12.38
C ASP A 219 -11.62 12.37 11.55
N VAL A 220 -11.87 12.12 10.27
CA VAL A 220 -10.93 11.42 9.40
C VAL A 220 -9.96 12.42 8.79
N ILE A 221 -8.70 12.31 9.19
CA ILE A 221 -7.60 13.09 8.64
C ILE A 221 -6.97 12.30 7.51
N VAL A 222 -6.76 12.98 6.37
CA VAL A 222 -5.97 12.44 5.25
C VAL A 222 -4.71 13.27 5.09
N LYS A 223 -3.56 12.60 5.05
CA LYS A 223 -2.24 13.19 4.76
C LYS A 223 -1.67 12.52 3.51
N VAL A 224 -0.93 13.30 2.73
CA VAL A 224 -0.21 12.83 1.56
C VAL A 224 1.28 13.09 1.78
N LEU A 225 2.11 12.11 1.41
CA LEU A 225 3.58 12.19 1.44
C LEU A 225 4.15 12.03 0.03
#